data_AF-A0A662TBB2-F1
#
_entry.id   AF-A0A662TBB2-F1
#
_cell.length_a   1.000
_cell.length_b   1.000
_cell.length_c   1.000
_cell.angle_alpha   90.00
_cell.angle_beta   90.00
_cell.angle_gamma   90.00
#
_symmetry.space_group_name_H-M   'P 1'
#
loop_
_entity.id
_entity.type
_entity.pdbx_description
1 polymer ?
#
loop_
_entity_poly.entity_id
_entity_poly.type
_entity_poly.pdbx_seq_one_letter_code
_entity_poly.pdbx_strand_id
1 'polypeptide(L)'
;MRRLVPEQMPYADHLVILALKIFMEQGIHPTRGELWSRALELAEEYGEKLNIAEGLLKRLITEHKLKYWTRKFVETGIIAIVETGRPQRLSLTKLGEWISDAPTCEEFTRRYEFAAFNVCRQCCSDRDLLYGLKIVLLAPNMSTAFVSRRGILNATAICPICNYANFVNIHYIPSLEAFTVFYNKAIKELKKYFKHVHAQPVKL
;
A
#
# COMPACT_ATOMS: atom_id res chain seq x y z
N MET A 1 0.66 -21.59 -13.15
CA MET A 1 0.10 -20.24 -12.95
C MET A 1 -0.51 -20.17 -11.56
N ARG A 2 0.08 -19.39 -10.64
CA ARG A 2 -0.46 -19.22 -9.28
C ARG A 2 -1.64 -18.25 -9.35
N ARG A 3 -2.78 -18.65 -8.78
CA ARG A 3 -4.01 -17.86 -8.68
C ARG A 3 -3.73 -16.59 -7.87
N LEU A 4 -3.86 -15.43 -8.51
CA LEU A 4 -4.02 -14.14 -7.85
C LEU A 4 -5.49 -13.73 -8.03
N VAL A 5 -6.39 -14.40 -7.32
CA VAL A 5 -7.78 -13.95 -7.23
C VAL A 5 -8.10 -13.75 -5.76
N PRO A 6 -8.30 -12.51 -5.29
CA PRO A 6 -8.87 -12.29 -3.97
C PRO A 6 -10.30 -12.84 -3.95
N GLU A 7 -10.67 -13.57 -2.91
CA GLU A 7 -12.04 -14.05 -2.65
C GLU A 7 -13.04 -12.93 -2.31
N GLN A 8 -12.63 -11.66 -2.49
CA GLN A 8 -13.35 -10.48 -2.03
C GLN A 8 -13.54 -9.50 -3.18
N MET A 9 -14.52 -8.61 -3.01
CA MET A 9 -14.90 -7.57 -3.95
C MET A 9 -13.68 -6.75 -4.41
N PRO A 10 -13.53 -6.46 -5.72
CA PRO A 10 -12.45 -5.60 -6.18
C PRO A 10 -12.68 -4.18 -5.65
N TYR A 11 -11.69 -3.63 -4.95
CA TYR A 11 -11.70 -2.25 -4.49
C TYR A 11 -10.80 -1.38 -5.38
N ALA A 12 -11.14 -0.10 -5.54
CA ALA A 12 -10.48 0.79 -6.49
C ALA A 12 -8.99 1.01 -6.18
N ASP A 13 -8.62 1.11 -4.91
CA ASP A 13 -7.24 1.14 -4.43
C ASP A 13 -6.45 -0.10 -4.86
N HIS A 14 -7.01 -1.28 -4.60
CA HIS A 14 -6.36 -2.54 -4.94
C HIS A 14 -6.20 -2.69 -6.46
N LEU A 15 -7.22 -2.36 -7.24
CA LEU A 15 -7.18 -2.42 -8.70
C LEU A 15 -6.09 -1.51 -9.29
N VAL A 16 -5.88 -0.30 -8.72
CA VAL A 16 -4.83 0.61 -9.18
C VAL A 16 -3.45 -0.02 -8.97
N ILE A 17 -3.17 -0.59 -7.80
CA ILE A 17 -1.86 -1.22 -7.54
C ILE A 17 -1.68 -2.48 -8.39
N LEU A 18 -2.71 -3.31 -8.52
CA LEU A 18 -2.65 -4.53 -9.32
C LEU A 18 -2.44 -4.23 -10.81
N ALA A 19 -3.16 -3.25 -11.36
CA ALA A 19 -2.98 -2.82 -12.75
C ALA A 19 -1.55 -2.32 -12.99
N LEU A 20 -1.01 -1.51 -12.08
CA LEU A 20 0.35 -0.99 -12.21
C LEU A 20 1.41 -2.10 -12.09
N LYS A 21 1.18 -3.08 -11.20
CA LYS A 21 2.04 -4.27 -11.07
C LYS A 21 2.10 -5.05 -12.38
N ILE A 22 0.96 -5.30 -13.02
CA ILE A 22 0.88 -6.01 -14.30
C ILE A 22 1.69 -5.28 -15.39
N PHE A 23 1.54 -3.96 -15.49
CA PHE A 23 2.36 -3.18 -16.44
C PHE A 23 3.86 -3.31 -16.15
N MET A 24 4.26 -3.25 -14.88
CA MET A 24 5.67 -3.39 -14.50
C MET A 24 6.24 -4.77 -14.77
N GLU A 25 5.46 -5.83 -14.59
CA GLU A 25 5.84 -7.20 -14.96
C GLU A 25 6.08 -7.34 -16.48
N GLN A 26 5.46 -6.47 -17.27
CA GLN A 26 5.66 -6.35 -18.73
C GLN A 26 6.77 -5.35 -19.11
N GLY A 27 7.43 -4.73 -18.14
CA GLY A 27 8.45 -3.70 -18.38
C GLY A 27 7.89 -2.36 -18.87
N ILE A 28 6.61 -2.08 -18.63
CA ILE A 28 5.92 -0.88 -19.10
C ILE A 28 5.69 0.08 -17.93
N HIS A 29 5.99 1.37 -18.16
CA HIS A 29 5.56 2.46 -17.29
C HIS A 29 4.30 3.10 -17.89
N PRO A 30 3.10 2.88 -17.32
CA PRO A 30 1.88 3.40 -17.91
C PRO A 30 1.71 4.88 -17.57
N THR A 31 0.99 5.57 -18.45
CA THR A 31 0.35 6.84 -18.14
C THR A 31 -0.81 6.63 -17.17
N ARG A 32 -1.32 7.71 -16.57
CA ARG A 32 -2.54 7.64 -15.76
C ARG A 32 -3.74 7.06 -16.51
N GLY A 33 -3.93 7.44 -17.78
CA GLY A 33 -5.04 6.95 -18.60
C GLY A 33 -4.95 5.45 -18.83
N GLU A 34 -3.78 4.96 -19.27
CA GLU A 34 -3.53 3.53 -19.47
C GLU A 34 -3.73 2.73 -18.17
N LEU A 35 -3.26 3.27 -17.03
CA LEU A 35 -3.45 2.67 -15.73
C LEU A 35 -4.93 2.53 -15.35
N TRP A 36 -5.73 3.57 -15.54
CA TRP A 36 -7.15 3.56 -15.19
C TRP A 36 -7.95 2.66 -16.12
N SER A 37 -7.66 2.67 -17.42
CA SER A 37 -8.26 1.72 -18.37
C SER A 37 -8.00 0.28 -17.94
N ARG A 38 -6.75 -0.07 -17.62
CA ARG A 38 -6.44 -1.42 -17.16
C ARG A 38 -7.11 -1.77 -15.83
N ALA A 39 -7.21 -0.82 -14.90
CA ALA A 39 -7.90 -1.04 -13.63
C ALA A 39 -9.42 -1.28 -13.82
N LEU A 40 -10.04 -0.64 -14.82
CA LEU A 40 -11.44 -0.88 -15.19
C LEU A 40 -11.63 -2.26 -15.84
N GLU A 41 -10.76 -2.64 -16.77
CA GLU A 41 -10.75 -3.99 -17.37
C GLU A 41 -10.62 -5.07 -16.29
N LEU A 42 -9.69 -4.91 -15.35
CA LEU A 42 -9.56 -5.83 -14.22
C LEU A 42 -10.85 -5.88 -13.38
N ALA A 43 -11.50 -4.73 -13.15
CA ALA A 43 -12.75 -4.71 -12.41
C ALA A 43 -13.82 -5.58 -13.09
N GLU A 44 -13.93 -5.51 -14.42
CA GLU A 44 -14.84 -6.32 -15.22
C GLU A 44 -14.47 -7.81 -15.13
N GLU A 45 -13.19 -8.15 -15.33
CA GLU A 45 -12.68 -9.53 -15.20
C GLU A 45 -13.00 -10.14 -13.82
N TYR A 46 -12.83 -9.38 -12.74
CA TYR A 46 -13.16 -9.81 -11.37
C TYR A 46 -14.66 -9.87 -11.14
N GLY A 47 -15.41 -8.90 -11.68
CA GLY A 47 -16.86 -8.86 -11.59
C GLY A 47 -17.51 -10.10 -12.18
N GLU A 48 -17.07 -10.52 -13.37
CA GLU A 48 -17.53 -11.75 -14.02
C GLU A 48 -17.19 -13.00 -13.19
N LYS A 49 -15.94 -13.12 -12.73
CA LYS A 49 -15.48 -14.27 -11.93
C LYS A 49 -16.23 -14.42 -10.62
N LEU A 50 -16.63 -13.31 -10.01
CA LEU A 50 -17.31 -13.27 -8.71
C LEU A 50 -18.84 -13.13 -8.84
N ASN A 51 -19.37 -13.17 -10.06
CA ASN A 51 -20.79 -12.98 -10.36
C ASN A 51 -21.38 -11.68 -9.75
N ILE A 52 -20.62 -10.59 -9.83
CA ILE A 52 -21.02 -9.26 -9.38
C ILE A 52 -21.75 -8.56 -10.53
N ALA A 53 -22.96 -8.05 -10.27
CA ALA A 53 -23.72 -7.32 -11.27
C ALA A 53 -22.95 -6.10 -11.80
N GLU A 54 -22.90 -5.93 -13.12
CA GLU A 54 -22.18 -4.83 -13.80
C GLU A 54 -22.57 -3.44 -13.26
N GLY A 55 -23.87 -3.22 -13.02
CA GLY A 55 -24.38 -1.97 -12.45
C GLY A 55 -23.86 -1.69 -11.04
N LEU A 56 -23.58 -2.73 -10.24
CA LEU A 56 -22.95 -2.59 -8.93
C LEU A 56 -21.45 -2.28 -9.09
N LEU A 57 -20.76 -2.97 -9.99
CA LEU A 57 -19.35 -2.74 -10.29
C LEU A 57 -19.08 -1.29 -10.72
N LYS A 58 -19.90 -0.75 -11.64
CA LYS A 58 -19.80 0.65 -12.12
C LYS A 58 -20.00 1.69 -11.00
N ARG A 59 -20.76 1.36 -9.96
CA ARG A 59 -20.94 2.23 -8.77
C ARG A 59 -19.75 2.14 -7.81
N LEU A 60 -19.18 0.95 -7.70
CA LEU A 60 -18.06 0.66 -6.79
C LEU A 60 -16.74 1.18 -7.34
N ILE A 61 -16.50 1.01 -8.64
CA ILE A 61 -15.27 1.38 -9.33
C ILE A 61 -15.59 2.48 -10.35
N THR A 62 -15.37 3.72 -9.95
CA THR A 62 -15.54 4.88 -10.84
C THR A 62 -14.17 5.45 -11.19
N GLU A 63 -14.07 6.10 -12.35
CA GLU A 63 -12.85 6.82 -12.74
C GLU A 63 -12.42 7.84 -11.67
N HIS A 64 -13.38 8.50 -11.01
CA HIS A 64 -13.10 9.40 -9.90
C HIS A 64 -12.39 8.71 -8.72
N LYS A 65 -12.81 7.48 -8.36
CA LYS A 65 -12.15 6.70 -7.31
C LYS A 65 -10.74 6.25 -7.74
N LEU A 66 -10.56 5.84 -9.00
CA LEU A 66 -9.24 5.49 -9.53
C LEU A 66 -8.28 6.69 -9.54
N LYS A 67 -8.77 7.87 -9.95
CA LYS A 67 -8.04 9.15 -9.87
C LYS A 67 -7.63 9.48 -8.43
N TYR A 68 -8.58 9.40 -7.50
CA TYR A 68 -8.34 9.64 -6.08
C TYR A 68 -7.23 8.73 -5.54
N TRP A 69 -7.35 7.41 -5.76
CA TRP A 69 -6.37 6.45 -5.25
C TRP A 69 -5.00 6.56 -5.90
N THR A 70 -4.95 6.81 -7.22
CA THR A 70 -3.69 7.08 -7.91
C THR A 70 -2.99 8.29 -7.30
N ARG A 71 -3.71 9.39 -7.06
CA ARG A 71 -3.16 10.57 -6.39
C ARG A 71 -2.68 10.24 -4.98
N LYS A 72 -3.50 9.53 -4.20
CA LYS A 72 -3.16 9.15 -2.82
C LYS A 72 -1.91 8.28 -2.74
N PHE A 73 -1.73 7.34 -3.66
CA PHE A 73 -0.54 6.51 -3.74
C PHE A 73 0.71 7.27 -4.16
N VAL A 74 0.57 8.30 -4.99
CA VAL A 74 1.69 9.21 -5.29
C VAL A 74 2.09 10.01 -4.05
N GLU A 75 1.13 10.62 -3.36
CA GLU A 75 1.37 11.42 -2.13
C GLU A 75 2.05 10.60 -1.01
N THR A 76 1.67 9.32 -0.89
CA THR A 76 2.19 8.39 0.12
C THR A 76 3.48 7.70 -0.29
N GLY A 77 4.00 7.96 -1.50
CA GLY A 77 5.25 7.38 -1.99
C GLY A 77 5.17 5.90 -2.36
N ILE A 78 3.95 5.41 -2.64
CA ILE A 78 3.67 4.04 -3.09
C ILE A 78 3.81 3.94 -4.62
N ILE A 79 3.40 4.99 -5.32
CA ILE A 79 3.61 5.18 -6.77
C ILE A 79 4.60 6.33 -6.97
N ALA A 80 5.59 6.12 -7.83
CA ALA A 80 6.48 7.17 -8.31
C ALA A 80 6.06 7.64 -9.71
N ILE A 81 6.36 8.92 -9.99
CA ILE A 81 6.35 9.47 -11.34
C ILE A 81 7.78 9.36 -11.87
N VAL A 82 8.01 8.44 -12.81
CA VAL A 82 9.36 8.14 -13.33
C VAL A 82 9.73 8.99 -14.54
N GLU A 83 8.74 9.52 -15.26
CA GLU A 83 8.94 10.52 -16.31
C GLU A 83 8.00 11.71 -16.06
N THR A 84 8.58 12.91 -15.97
CA THR A 84 7.85 14.15 -15.69
C THR A 84 7.28 14.81 -16.95
N GLY A 85 7.66 14.33 -18.13
CA GLY A 85 7.08 14.74 -19.41
C GLY A 85 5.57 14.51 -19.44
N ARG A 86 4.85 15.21 -20.32
CA ARG A 86 3.42 14.97 -20.54
C ARG A 86 3.25 14.02 -21.73
N PRO A 87 2.58 12.86 -21.57
CA PRO A 87 1.95 12.36 -20.35
C PRO A 87 2.94 11.77 -19.32
N GLN A 88 2.68 11.99 -18.03
CA GLN A 88 3.49 11.46 -16.93
C GLN A 88 3.44 9.93 -16.91
N ARG A 89 4.57 9.30 -16.62
CA ARG A 89 4.70 7.83 -16.53
C ARG A 89 4.85 7.38 -15.08
N LEU A 90 4.19 6.29 -14.74
CA LEU A 90 4.06 5.80 -13.37
C LEU A 90 4.83 4.49 -13.16
N SER A 91 5.28 4.27 -11.93
CA SER A 91 5.85 3.00 -11.48
C SER A 91 5.55 2.78 -10.00
N LEU A 92 5.47 1.53 -9.55
CA LEU A 92 5.50 1.23 -8.13
C LEU A 92 6.89 1.55 -7.59
N THR A 93 6.91 2.15 -6.40
CA THR A 93 8.13 2.18 -5.59
C THR A 93 8.40 0.79 -5.00
N LYS A 94 9.55 0.59 -4.37
CA LYS A 94 9.84 -0.62 -3.60
C LYS A 94 8.87 -0.84 -2.44
N LEU A 95 8.29 0.24 -1.91
CA LEU A 95 7.19 0.17 -0.95
C LEU A 95 5.90 -0.31 -1.62
N GLY A 96 5.59 0.20 -2.81
CA GLY A 96 4.44 -0.24 -3.59
C GLY A 96 4.52 -1.70 -4.05
N GLU A 97 5.70 -2.17 -4.44
CA GLU A 97 5.94 -3.58 -4.76
C GLU A 97 5.62 -4.49 -3.55
N TRP A 98 6.11 -4.15 -2.36
CA TRP A 98 5.80 -4.90 -1.12
C TRP A 98 4.30 -4.95 -0.79
N ILE A 99 3.58 -3.86 -0.99
CA ILE A 99 2.12 -3.81 -0.81
C ILE A 99 1.43 -4.70 -1.86
N SER A 100 1.88 -4.65 -3.11
CA SER A 100 1.31 -5.42 -4.22
C SER A 100 1.53 -6.93 -4.10
N ASP A 101 2.43 -7.37 -3.22
CA ASP A 101 2.67 -8.77 -2.90
C ASP A 101 1.77 -9.30 -1.77
N ALA A 102 0.80 -8.50 -1.32
CA ALA A 102 -0.19 -8.94 -0.36
C ALA A 102 -1.05 -10.10 -0.93
N PRO A 103 -1.17 -11.24 -0.24
CA PRO A 103 -1.97 -12.38 -0.69
C PRO A 103 -3.49 -12.16 -0.64
N THR A 104 -3.98 -11.19 0.15
CA THR A 104 -5.42 -10.93 0.35
C THR A 104 -5.70 -9.43 0.37
N CYS A 105 -6.94 -9.02 0.13
CA CYS A 105 -7.36 -7.61 0.23
C CYS A 105 -7.15 -7.04 1.65
N GLU A 106 -7.39 -7.83 2.69
CA GLU A 106 -7.17 -7.38 4.09
C GLU A 106 -5.69 -7.18 4.41
N GLU A 107 -4.81 -8.06 3.91
CA GLU A 107 -3.36 -7.88 4.02
C GLU A 107 -2.90 -6.70 3.17
N PHE A 108 -3.48 -6.48 2.00
CA PHE A 108 -3.23 -5.31 1.17
C PHE A 108 -3.55 -4.03 1.94
N THR A 109 -4.76 -3.92 2.51
CA THR A 109 -5.17 -2.75 3.30
C THR A 109 -4.25 -2.54 4.48
N ARG A 110 -3.90 -3.59 5.22
CA ARG A 110 -2.93 -3.50 6.33
C ARG A 110 -1.58 -2.96 5.90
N ARG A 111 -1.01 -3.49 4.80
CA ARG A 111 0.29 -3.03 4.27
C ARG A 111 0.21 -1.62 3.74
N TYR A 112 -0.87 -1.25 3.06
CA TYR A 112 -1.10 0.12 2.59
C TYR A 112 -1.17 1.10 3.76
N GLU A 113 -2.00 0.85 4.76
CA GLU A 113 -2.16 1.75 5.91
C GLU A 113 -0.88 1.82 6.73
N PHE A 114 -0.20 0.69 6.91
CA PHE A 114 1.13 0.67 7.48
C PHE A 114 2.11 1.56 6.69
N ALA A 115 2.17 1.41 5.36
CA ALA A 115 3.02 2.24 4.51
C ALA A 115 2.67 3.72 4.59
N ALA A 116 1.38 4.06 4.60
CA ALA A 116 0.88 5.43 4.63
C ALA A 116 1.12 6.13 5.97
N PHE A 117 1.03 5.41 7.09
CA PHE A 117 1.07 6.01 8.43
C PHE A 117 2.36 5.72 9.21
N ASN A 118 3.05 4.60 8.96
CA ASN A 118 4.27 4.19 9.66
C ASN A 118 5.57 4.49 8.91
N VAL A 119 5.56 5.08 7.71
CA VAL A 119 6.79 5.48 7.02
C VAL A 119 7.11 6.95 7.29
N CYS A 120 8.33 7.25 7.75
CA CYS A 120 8.75 8.62 8.01
C CYS A 120 9.15 9.31 6.70
N ARG A 121 8.25 10.13 6.17
CA ARG A 121 8.47 10.91 4.94
C ARG A 121 9.48 12.06 5.10
N GLN A 122 9.79 12.48 6.32
CA GLN A 122 10.88 13.45 6.56
C GLN A 122 12.27 12.80 6.39
N CYS A 123 12.38 11.49 6.61
CA CYS A 123 13.65 10.77 6.53
C CYS A 123 13.79 9.94 5.24
N CYS A 124 12.73 9.79 4.44
CA CYS A 124 12.71 8.99 3.22
C CYS A 124 12.33 9.86 2.04
N SER A 125 13.27 10.08 1.11
CA SER A 125 12.99 10.75 -0.15
C SER A 125 12.24 9.84 -1.13
N ASP A 126 11.63 10.42 -2.17
CA ASP A 126 11.01 9.63 -3.23
C ASP A 126 12.02 8.74 -3.96
N ARG A 127 13.26 9.22 -4.09
CA ARG A 127 14.37 8.44 -4.64
C ARG A 127 14.68 7.22 -3.77
N ASP A 128 14.65 7.36 -2.44
CA ASP A 128 14.88 6.25 -1.52
C ASP A 128 13.82 5.16 -1.69
N LEU A 129 12.55 5.56 -1.84
CA LEU A 129 11.43 4.64 -2.03
C LEU A 129 11.43 3.99 -3.41
N LEU A 130 11.70 4.76 -4.46
CA LEU A 130 11.72 4.25 -5.84
C LEU A 130 12.83 3.22 -6.05
N TYR A 131 14.05 3.50 -5.59
CA TYR A 131 15.21 2.63 -5.85
C TYR A 131 15.54 1.69 -4.69
N GLY A 132 14.72 1.64 -3.63
CA GLY A 132 14.93 0.74 -2.50
C GLY A 132 16.20 1.06 -1.70
N LEU A 133 16.58 2.34 -1.60
CA LEU A 133 17.83 2.71 -0.92
C LEU A 133 17.66 2.65 0.60
N LYS A 134 16.57 3.26 1.10
CA LYS A 134 16.33 3.39 2.53
C LYS A 134 14.83 3.50 2.84
N ILE A 135 14.41 2.92 3.94
CA ILE A 135 13.12 3.17 4.55
C ILE A 135 13.27 3.34 6.07
N VAL A 136 12.55 4.30 6.63
CA VAL A 136 12.55 4.60 8.06
C VAL A 136 11.13 4.46 8.58
N LEU A 137 10.93 3.52 9.51
CA LEU A 137 9.64 3.23 10.10
C LEU A 137 9.50 3.95 11.43
N LEU A 138 8.35 4.56 11.67
CA LEU A 138 8.01 5.13 12.96
C LEU A 138 7.87 4.01 14.00
N ALA A 139 8.43 4.23 15.19
CA ALA A 139 8.34 3.35 16.34
C ALA A 139 7.03 3.64 17.09
N PRO A 140 6.06 2.71 17.11
CA PRO A 140 4.80 2.91 17.81
C PRO A 140 4.99 2.84 19.34
N ASN A 141 4.34 3.74 20.06
CA ASN A 141 4.31 3.73 21.52
C ASN A 141 3.27 2.74 22.02
N MET A 142 3.71 1.51 22.27
CA MET A 142 2.86 0.42 22.72
C MET A 142 2.21 0.64 24.09
N SER A 143 2.80 1.44 24.98
CA SER A 143 2.22 1.73 26.29
C SER A 143 0.89 2.49 26.21
N THR A 144 0.68 3.20 25.10
CA THR A 144 -0.53 4.01 24.83
C THR A 144 -1.36 3.47 23.66
N ALA A 145 -0.90 2.38 23.03
CA ALA A 145 -1.59 1.81 21.88
C ALA A 145 -2.84 1.05 22.33
N PHE A 146 -3.88 1.07 21.51
CA PHE A 146 -5.07 0.26 21.73
C PHE A 146 -5.66 -0.24 20.41
N VAL A 147 -6.41 -1.34 20.48
CA VAL A 147 -7.19 -1.86 19.37
C VAL A 147 -8.67 -1.62 19.66
N SER A 148 -9.34 -0.92 18.75
CA SER A 148 -10.79 -0.69 18.88
C SER A 148 -11.59 -1.97 18.65
N ARG A 149 -12.86 -1.99 19.07
CA ARG A 149 -13.79 -3.12 18.81
C ARG A 149 -13.97 -3.45 17.32
N ARG A 150 -13.63 -2.53 16.42
CA ARG A 150 -13.68 -2.73 14.96
C ARG A 150 -12.40 -3.35 14.39
N GLY A 151 -11.46 -3.78 15.23
CA GLY A 151 -10.18 -4.35 14.78
C GLY A 151 -9.25 -3.29 14.17
N ILE A 152 -9.26 -2.08 14.72
CA ILE A 152 -8.44 -0.97 14.25
C ILE A 152 -7.43 -0.63 15.32
N LEU A 153 -6.14 -0.80 15.00
CA LEU A 153 -5.03 -0.32 15.81
C LEU A 153 -5.00 1.20 15.81
N ASN A 154 -4.80 1.78 16.98
CA ASN A 154 -4.58 3.20 17.18
C ASN A 154 -3.34 3.38 18.06
N ALA A 155 -2.32 4.07 17.55
CA ALA A 155 -1.08 4.30 18.30
C ALA A 155 -0.42 5.62 17.90
N THR A 156 0.14 6.35 18.86
CA THR A 156 1.13 7.39 18.55
C THR A 156 2.44 6.70 18.18
N ALA A 157 3.11 7.16 17.12
CA ALA A 157 4.39 6.63 16.70
C ALA A 157 5.40 7.76 16.45
N ILE A 158 6.67 7.51 16.73
CA ILE A 158 7.74 8.51 16.64
C ILE A 158 8.84 7.98 15.73
N CYS A 159 9.33 8.81 14.82
CA CYS A 159 10.49 8.47 14.00
C CYS A 159 11.75 8.40 14.88
N PRO A 160 12.49 7.28 14.88
CA PRO A 160 13.68 7.13 15.72
C PRO A 160 14.89 7.96 15.28
N ILE A 161 14.79 8.69 14.16
CA ILE A 161 15.88 9.50 13.59
C ILE A 161 15.61 10.99 13.78
N CYS A 162 14.44 11.49 13.34
CA CYS A 162 14.12 12.92 13.35
C CYS A 162 13.10 13.32 14.42
N ASN A 163 12.64 12.38 15.26
CA ASN A 163 11.62 12.60 16.29
C ASN A 163 10.26 13.09 15.78
N TYR A 164 10.02 13.08 14.46
CA TYR A 164 8.69 13.33 13.91
C TYR A 164 7.67 12.35 14.47
N ALA A 165 6.60 12.87 15.07
CA ALA A 165 5.50 12.09 15.59
C ALA A 165 4.33 12.04 14.58
N ASN A 166 3.68 10.89 14.48
CA ASN A 166 2.46 10.70 13.72
C ASN A 166 1.49 9.80 14.50
N PHE A 167 0.21 9.89 14.15
CA PHE A 167 -0.79 8.94 14.63
C PHE A 167 -0.98 7.82 13.61
N VAL A 168 -0.86 6.58 14.07
CA VAL A 168 -0.97 5.36 13.26
C VAL A 168 -2.36 4.76 13.46
N ASN A 169 -3.04 4.51 12.35
CA ASN A 169 -4.32 3.83 12.30
C ASN A 169 -4.27 2.70 11.27
N ILE A 170 -4.43 1.45 11.72
CA ILE A 170 -4.34 0.27 10.84
C ILE A 170 -5.51 -0.69 11.12
N HIS A 171 -6.30 -0.97 10.10
CA HIS A 171 -7.43 -1.89 10.11
C HIS A 171 -6.99 -3.35 10.09
N TYR A 172 -7.94 -4.25 10.37
CA TYR A 172 -7.73 -5.71 10.39
C TYR A 172 -6.64 -6.17 11.38
N ILE A 173 -6.47 -5.43 12.47
CA ILE A 173 -5.61 -5.80 13.59
C ILE A 173 -6.50 -6.27 14.75
N PRO A 174 -6.51 -7.57 15.10
CA PRO A 174 -7.41 -8.09 16.13
C PRO A 174 -6.93 -7.81 17.56
N SER A 175 -5.61 -7.63 17.77
CA SER A 175 -5.02 -7.39 19.09
C SER A 175 -3.66 -6.69 18.99
N LEU A 176 -3.11 -6.23 20.13
CA LEU A 176 -1.77 -5.62 20.17
C LEU A 176 -0.66 -6.66 19.89
N GLU A 177 -0.88 -7.91 20.26
CA GLU A 177 0.00 -9.04 19.94
C GLU A 177 0.04 -9.25 18.43
N ALA A 178 -1.14 -9.27 17.79
CA ALA A 178 -1.23 -9.40 16.34
C ALA A 178 -0.54 -8.22 15.62
N PHE A 179 -0.66 -7.00 16.14
CA PHE A 179 0.09 -5.86 15.62
C PHE A 179 1.61 -6.04 15.79
N THR A 180 2.07 -6.48 16.95
CA THR A 180 3.50 -6.70 17.21
C THR A 180 4.08 -7.73 16.25
N VAL A 181 3.35 -8.83 16.00
CA VAL A 181 3.72 -9.84 14.99
C VAL A 181 3.75 -9.23 13.59
N PHE A 182 2.70 -8.49 13.21
CA PHE A 182 2.62 -7.83 11.90
C PHE A 182 3.75 -6.82 11.68
N TYR A 183 4.00 -5.91 12.63
CA TYR A 183 5.03 -4.87 12.56
C TYR A 183 6.43 -5.50 12.39
N ASN A 184 6.77 -6.47 13.23
CA ASN A 184 8.06 -7.14 13.18
C ASN A 184 8.23 -8.00 11.91
N LYS A 185 7.13 -8.59 11.40
CA LYS A 185 7.12 -9.27 10.10
C LYS A 185 7.35 -8.27 8.96
N ALA A 186 6.66 -7.12 8.96
CA ALA A 186 6.83 -6.08 7.95
C ALA A 186 8.28 -5.58 7.89
N ILE A 187 8.95 -5.35 9.04
CA ILE A 187 10.39 -5.02 9.07
C ILE A 187 11.22 -6.06 8.32
N LYS A 188 10.97 -7.36 8.58
CA LYS A 188 11.72 -8.45 7.95
C LYS A 188 11.47 -8.53 6.45
N GLU A 189 10.23 -8.36 6.02
CA GLU A 189 9.86 -8.39 4.61
C GLU A 189 10.43 -7.20 3.83
N LEU A 190 10.37 -5.99 4.40
CA LEU A 190 10.88 -4.78 3.76
C LEU A 190 12.39 -4.83 3.49
N LYS A 191 13.17 -5.62 4.24
CA LYS A 191 14.59 -5.86 3.96
C LYS A 191 14.86 -6.53 2.61
N LYS A 192 13.84 -7.16 1.99
CA LYS A 192 13.95 -7.70 0.62
C LYS A 192 13.87 -6.62 -0.46
N TYR A 193 13.23 -5.49 -0.14
CA TYR A 193 12.96 -4.40 -1.08
C TYR A 193 13.87 -3.19 -0.84
N PHE A 194 14.43 -3.05 0.36
CA PHE A 194 15.24 -1.91 0.77
C PHE A 194 16.62 -2.33 1.29
N LYS A 195 17.66 -1.63 0.82
CA LYS A 195 19.04 -1.81 1.28
C LYS A 195 19.19 -1.47 2.76
N HIS A 196 18.54 -0.39 3.22
CA HIS A 196 18.58 0.04 4.62
C HIS A 196 17.17 0.18 5.19
N VAL A 197 16.87 -0.60 6.23
CA VAL A 197 15.60 -0.53 6.98
C VAL A 197 15.90 -0.04 8.39
N HIS A 198 15.51 1.19 8.70
CA HIS A 198 15.63 1.76 10.04
C HIS A 198 14.30 1.63 10.77
N ALA A 199 14.25 0.77 11.78
CA ALA A 199 13.05 0.55 12.57
C ALA A 199 13.45 0.10 13.98
N GLN A 200 12.61 0.39 14.97
CA GLN A 200 12.72 -0.19 16.31
C GLN A 200 11.72 -1.35 16.41
N PRO A 201 12.18 -2.60 16.57
CA PRO A 201 11.28 -3.73 16.75
C PRO A 201 10.37 -3.50 17.95
N VAL A 202 9.11 -3.87 17.79
CA VAL A 202 8.12 -3.75 18.84
C VAL A 202 8.20 -4.97 19.74
N LYS A 203 8.18 -4.76 21.06
CA LYS A 203 8.03 -5.79 22.08
C LYS A 203 6.80 -5.43 22.93
N LEU A 204 6.04 -6.45 23.31
CA LEU A 204 5.03 -6.34 24.35
C LEU A 204 5.65 -6.66 25.69
#